data_AF-A0A0C2MY63-F1
#
_entry.id   AF-A0A0C2MY63-F1
#
_cell.length_a   1.000
_cell.length_b   1.000
_cell.length_c   1.000
_cell.angle_alpha   90.00
_cell.angle_beta   90.00
_cell.angle_gamma   90.00
#
_symmetry.space_group_name_H-M   'P 1'
#
loop_
_entity.id
_entity.type
_entity.pdbx_description
1 polymer ?
#
loop_
_entity_poly.entity_id
_entity_poly.type
_entity_poly.pdbx_seq_one_letter_code
_entity_poly.pdbx_strand_id
1 'polypeptide(L)'
;MEDSIIQSDERHIFSEFLMYFEDTFIGGFSRQGRLNPLFNITLWNQRNRVMNSLPTTNNNIEGWHRAFSSIVSAHHPNIFAFLSALKLENSLTDHKIDIAIINTDVQGQRGGRYDCITNQIISIIENRKICPI
;
A
#
# COMPACT_ATOMS: atom_id res chain seq x y z
N MET A 1 8.42 -34.51 28.66
CA MET A 1 7.44 -35.19 27.78
C MET A 1 6.23 -34.28 27.58
N GLU A 2 5.77 -33.55 28.60
CA GLU A 2 4.84 -32.41 28.44
C GLU A 2 5.36 -31.34 27.44
N ASP A 3 6.61 -30.88 27.57
CA ASP A 3 7.11 -29.77 26.73
C ASP A 3 7.10 -30.09 25.23
N SER A 4 7.32 -31.35 24.86
CA SER A 4 7.21 -31.83 23.47
C SER A 4 5.77 -31.90 22.96
N ILE A 5 4.80 -32.12 23.86
CA ILE A 5 3.37 -32.17 23.53
C ILE A 5 2.84 -30.76 23.33
N ILE A 6 3.19 -29.82 24.23
CA ILE A 6 2.82 -28.40 24.11
C ILE A 6 3.40 -27.80 22.83
N GLN A 7 4.66 -28.10 22.52
CA GLN A 7 5.29 -27.67 21.27
C GLN A 7 4.60 -28.26 20.03
N SER A 8 4.11 -29.50 20.11
CA SER A 8 3.37 -30.14 19.01
C SER A 8 1.99 -29.54 18.77
N ASP A 9 1.32 -29.11 19.85
CA ASP A 9 -0.02 -28.50 19.81
C ASP A 9 0.04 -27.07 19.27
N GLU A 10 1.04 -26.28 19.67
CA GLU A 10 1.32 -24.95 19.10
C GLU A 10 1.62 -25.02 17.59
N ARG A 11 2.37 -26.04 17.16
CA ARG A 11 2.69 -26.27 15.75
C ARG A 11 1.46 -26.64 14.94
N HIS A 12 0.53 -27.40 15.54
CA HIS A 12 -0.74 -27.76 14.93
C HIS A 12 -1.63 -26.52 14.73
N ILE A 13 -1.83 -25.72 15.78
CA ILE A 13 -2.62 -24.48 15.71
C ILE A 13 -2.04 -23.51 14.66
N PHE A 14 -0.72 -23.36 14.64
CA PHE A 14 -0.06 -22.52 13.63
C PHE A 14 -0.26 -23.05 12.21
N SER A 15 -0.21 -24.36 12.02
CA SER A 15 -0.47 -24.99 10.72
C SER A 15 -1.91 -24.77 10.24
N GLU A 16 -2.90 -24.93 11.12
CA GLU A 16 -4.30 -24.67 10.79
C GLU A 16 -4.53 -23.21 10.41
N PHE A 17 -3.95 -22.29 11.18
CA PHE A 17 -4.00 -20.87 10.88
C PHE A 17 -3.38 -20.54 9.51
N LEU A 18 -2.20 -21.10 9.22
CA LEU A 18 -1.54 -20.88 7.93
C LEU A 18 -2.38 -21.41 6.77
N MET A 19 -2.95 -22.59 6.90
CA MET A 19 -3.79 -23.19 5.87
C MET A 19 -5.04 -22.33 5.60
N TYR A 20 -5.73 -21.89 6.67
CA TYR A 20 -6.83 -20.95 6.56
C TYR A 20 -6.41 -19.64 5.87
N PHE A 21 -5.28 -19.06 6.27
CA PHE A 21 -4.81 -17.79 5.72
C PHE A 21 -4.41 -17.92 4.24
N GLU A 22 -3.73 -19.01 3.87
CA GLU A 22 -3.39 -19.31 2.49
C GLU A 22 -4.64 -19.46 1.64
N ASP A 23 -5.59 -20.30 2.02
CA ASP A 23 -6.81 -20.53 1.23
C ASP A 23 -7.69 -19.28 1.12
N THR A 24 -7.73 -18.47 2.17
CA THR A 24 -8.58 -17.27 2.21
C THR A 24 -8.00 -16.12 1.40
N PHE A 25 -6.68 -15.89 1.48
CA PHE A 25 -6.08 -14.62 1.04
C PHE A 25 -4.99 -14.79 -0.03
N ILE A 26 -4.19 -15.86 0.00
CA ILE A 26 -3.01 -15.98 -0.88
C ILE A 26 -3.26 -16.93 -2.06
N GLY A 27 -3.93 -18.06 -1.79
CA GLY A 27 -4.21 -19.21 -2.65
C GLY A 27 -3.20 -20.33 -2.43
N GLY A 28 -3.61 -21.55 -2.06
CA GLY A 28 -2.70 -22.68 -1.84
C GLY A 28 -1.89 -23.08 -3.10
N PHE A 29 -0.84 -23.90 -2.94
CA PHE A 29 -0.06 -24.43 -4.07
C PHE A 29 -0.56 -25.82 -4.51
N SER A 30 -0.77 -25.97 -5.82
CA SER A 30 -1.04 -27.25 -6.50
C SER A 30 0.11 -27.58 -7.46
N ARG A 31 0.15 -28.83 -7.95
CA ARG A 31 1.10 -29.28 -9.00
C ARG A 31 0.99 -28.45 -10.29
N GLN A 32 -0.17 -27.82 -10.53
CA GLN A 32 -0.46 -27.03 -11.72
C GLN A 32 -0.22 -25.52 -11.54
N GLY A 33 0.10 -25.07 -10.32
CA GLY A 33 0.30 -23.65 -10.02
C GLY A 33 -0.39 -23.23 -8.72
N ARG A 34 -0.57 -21.92 -8.54
CA ARG A 34 -1.24 -21.38 -7.36
C ARG A 34 -2.76 -21.42 -7.57
N LEU A 35 -3.50 -21.91 -6.58
CA LEU A 35 -4.95 -21.93 -6.56
C LEU A 35 -5.51 -20.52 -6.36
N ASN A 36 -6.76 -20.32 -6.76
CA ASN A 36 -7.45 -19.06 -6.48
C ASN A 36 -7.81 -18.98 -5.00
N PRO A 37 -7.40 -17.92 -4.28
CA PRO A 37 -7.88 -17.67 -2.92
C PRO A 37 -9.38 -17.33 -2.93
N LEU A 38 -10.02 -17.50 -1.77
CA LEU A 38 -11.40 -17.05 -1.56
C LEU A 38 -11.57 -15.54 -1.86
N PHE A 39 -10.62 -14.73 -1.41
CA PHE A 39 -10.54 -13.31 -1.73
C PHE A 39 -9.37 -13.03 -2.67
N ASN A 40 -9.71 -12.66 -3.92
CA ASN A 40 -8.72 -12.39 -4.94
C ASN A 40 -7.77 -11.26 -4.52
N ILE A 41 -6.47 -11.43 -4.80
CA ILE A 41 -5.43 -10.40 -4.56
C ILE A 41 -5.71 -9.09 -5.30
N THR A 42 -6.55 -9.10 -6.36
CA THR A 42 -7.06 -7.88 -7.02
C THR A 42 -7.79 -6.93 -6.09
N LEU A 43 -8.39 -7.43 -5.01
CA LEU A 43 -9.09 -6.62 -4.00
C LEU A 43 -8.12 -5.95 -3.02
N TRP A 44 -6.84 -6.31 -3.02
CA TRP A 44 -5.90 -5.76 -2.05
C TRP A 44 -5.46 -4.37 -2.47
N ASN A 45 -5.70 -3.38 -1.61
CA ASN A 45 -5.23 -2.00 -1.81
C ASN A 45 -3.72 -1.95 -2.13
N GLN A 46 -2.94 -2.81 -1.47
CA GLN A 46 -1.49 -2.87 -1.68
C GLN A 46 -1.11 -3.34 -3.08
N ARG A 47 -1.92 -4.19 -3.71
CA ARG A 47 -1.66 -4.64 -5.09
C ARG A 47 -1.68 -3.46 -6.04
N ASN A 48 -2.73 -2.64 -6.00
CA ASN A 48 -2.86 -1.48 -6.90
C ASN A 48 -1.75 -0.46 -6.64
N ARG A 49 -1.34 -0.27 -5.38
CA ARG A 49 -0.20 0.59 -5.03
C ARG A 49 1.10 0.11 -5.66
N VAL A 50 1.37 -1.20 -5.62
CA VAL A 50 2.58 -1.78 -6.21
C VAL A 50 2.55 -1.67 -7.74
N MET A 51 1.45 -2.03 -8.39
CA MET A 51 1.33 -1.97 -9.85
C MET A 51 1.49 -0.54 -10.39
N ASN A 52 0.88 0.42 -9.71
CA ASN A 52 0.94 1.83 -10.10
C ASN A 52 2.22 2.52 -9.59
N SER A 53 3.15 1.76 -9.00
CA SER A 53 4.39 2.29 -8.43
C SER A 53 4.08 3.51 -7.55
N LEU A 54 3.19 3.37 -6.57
CA LEU A 54 2.83 4.42 -5.61
C LEU A 54 3.71 4.36 -4.35
N PRO A 55 3.91 5.48 -3.62
CA PRO A 55 4.69 5.48 -2.38
C PRO A 55 4.12 4.50 -1.36
N THR A 56 5.01 3.80 -0.64
CA THR A 56 4.65 2.79 0.38
C THR A 56 4.25 3.40 1.72
N THR A 57 4.76 4.60 2.03
CA THR A 57 4.41 5.35 3.24
C THR A 57 3.49 6.53 2.91
N ASN A 58 2.75 6.97 3.90
CA ASN A 58 1.92 8.17 3.88
C ASN A 58 2.73 9.46 4.21
N ASN A 59 4.06 9.41 4.23
CA ASN A 59 4.93 10.54 4.61
C ASN A 59 4.61 11.82 3.84
N ASN A 60 4.30 11.72 2.54
CA ASN A 60 3.92 12.87 1.72
C ASN A 60 2.59 13.48 2.18
N ILE A 61 1.63 12.63 2.57
CA ILE A 61 0.34 13.05 3.10
C ILE A 61 0.56 13.69 4.48
N GLU A 62 1.37 13.09 5.36
CA GLU A 62 1.70 13.67 6.66
C GLU A 62 2.41 15.02 6.52
N GLY A 63 3.34 15.14 5.58
CA GLY A 63 4.01 16.39 5.24
C GLY A 63 3.03 17.45 4.76
N TRP A 64 2.12 17.08 3.86
CA TRP A 64 1.05 17.97 3.39
C TRP A 64 0.13 18.40 4.53
N HIS A 65 -0.32 17.47 5.37
CA HIS A 65 -1.14 17.78 6.55
C HIS A 65 -0.43 18.77 7.48
N ARG A 66 0.87 18.59 7.75
CA ARG A 66 1.65 19.52 8.57
C ARG A 66 1.74 20.92 7.95
N ALA A 67 2.01 21.00 6.65
CA ALA A 67 2.05 22.27 5.94
C ALA A 67 0.68 22.97 5.95
N PHE A 68 -0.38 22.23 5.68
CA PHE A 68 -1.75 22.73 5.69
C PHE A 68 -2.19 23.20 7.09
N SER A 69 -1.86 22.44 8.14
CA SER A 69 -2.09 22.89 9.52
C SER A 69 -1.36 24.19 9.84
N SER A 70 -0.17 24.41 9.28
CA SER A 70 0.54 25.69 9.38
C SER A 70 -0.17 26.83 8.65
N ILE A 71 -0.84 26.57 7.51
CA ILE A 71 -1.63 27.56 6.76
C ILE A 71 -2.89 27.94 7.55
N VAL A 72 -3.59 26.96 8.10
CA VAL A 72 -4.77 27.17 8.93
C VAL A 72 -4.40 27.93 10.21
N SER A 73 -3.20 27.67 10.76
CA SER A 73 -2.62 28.34 11.94
C SER A 73 -3.58 28.45 13.14
N ALA A 74 -4.45 27.45 13.31
CA ALA A 74 -5.43 27.40 14.38
C ALA A 74 -5.74 25.94 14.74
N HIS A 75 -5.89 25.68 16.05
CA HIS A 75 -6.24 24.34 16.55
C HIS A 75 -7.73 24.01 16.32
N HIS A 76 -8.59 25.03 16.37
CA HIS A 76 -10.03 24.92 16.14
C HIS A 76 -10.53 26.08 15.26
N PRO A 77 -10.19 26.08 13.95
CA PRO A 77 -10.69 27.10 13.03
C PRO A 77 -12.21 27.02 12.93
N ASN A 78 -12.88 28.17 12.82
CA ASN A 78 -14.27 28.17 12.38
C ASN A 78 -14.35 27.70 10.92
N ILE A 79 -15.54 27.26 10.51
CA ILE A 79 -15.75 26.66 9.18
C ILE A 79 -15.33 27.60 8.03
N PHE A 80 -15.55 28.91 8.17
CA PHE A 80 -15.20 29.88 7.13
C PHE A 80 -13.68 30.10 7.02
N ALA A 81 -12.98 30.15 8.16
CA ALA A 81 -11.52 30.23 8.18
C ALA A 81 -10.89 28.98 7.55
N PHE A 82 -11.42 27.80 7.87
CA PHE A 82 -11.00 26.54 7.27
C PHE A 82 -11.25 26.51 5.75
N LEU A 83 -12.45 26.91 5.30
CA LEU A 83 -12.78 27.03 3.86
C LEU A 83 -11.84 28.01 3.13
N SER A 84 -11.48 29.11 3.77
CA SER A 84 -10.56 30.10 3.19
C SER A 84 -9.15 29.52 3.04
N ALA A 85 -8.67 28.79 4.05
CA ALA A 85 -7.39 28.09 3.99
C ALA A 85 -7.38 26.98 2.91
N LEU A 86 -8.48 26.24 2.75
CA LEU A 86 -8.61 25.24 1.68
C LEU A 86 -8.53 25.88 0.29
N LYS A 87 -9.21 27.01 0.07
CA LYS A 87 -9.13 27.74 -1.20
C LYS A 87 -7.70 28.19 -1.51
N LEU A 88 -6.99 28.68 -0.49
CA LEU A 88 -5.60 29.09 -0.62
C LEU A 88 -4.70 27.90 -0.98
N GLU A 89 -4.82 26.78 -0.26
CA GLU A 89 -4.03 25.58 -0.54
C GLU A 89 -4.31 25.00 -1.94
N ASN A 90 -5.57 25.05 -2.40
CA ASN A 90 -5.92 24.64 -3.76
C ASN A 90 -5.20 25.53 -4.79
N SER A 91 -5.26 26.86 -4.62
CA SER A 91 -4.58 27.79 -5.53
C SER A 91 -3.06 27.59 -5.55
N LEU A 92 -2.43 27.33 -4.39
CA LEU A 92 -1.01 27.02 -4.32
C LEU A 92 -0.67 25.69 -4.98
N THR A 93 -1.56 24.70 -4.86
CA THR A 93 -1.38 23.38 -5.48
C THR A 93 -1.52 23.44 -6.99
N ASP A 94 -2.54 24.13 -7.49
CA ASP A 94 -2.73 24.36 -8.93
C ASP A 94 -1.48 24.99 -9.55
N HIS A 95 -0.92 26.01 -8.89
CA HIS A 95 0.31 26.64 -9.35
C HIS A 95 1.52 25.69 -9.35
N LYS A 96 1.66 24.83 -8.32
CA LYS A 96 2.71 23.80 -8.28
C LYS A 96 2.54 22.78 -9.41
N ILE A 97 1.30 22.42 -9.74
CA ILE A 97 0.99 21.50 -10.85
C ILE A 97 1.37 22.14 -12.17
N ASP A 98 0.99 23.38 -12.42
CA ASP A 98 1.35 24.12 -13.65
C ASP A 98 2.87 24.18 -13.82
N ILE A 99 3.59 24.53 -12.76
CA ILE A 99 5.06 24.53 -12.75
C ILE A 99 5.61 23.13 -13.04
N ALA A 100 5.06 22.08 -12.42
CA ALA A 100 5.53 20.71 -12.62
C ALA A 100 5.29 20.22 -14.05
N ILE A 101 4.15 20.58 -14.66
CA ILE A 101 3.84 20.28 -16.07
C ILE A 101 4.84 20.97 -16.99
N ILE A 102 5.15 22.25 -16.73
CA ILE A 102 6.12 23.03 -17.52
C ILE A 102 7.54 22.43 -17.41
N ASN A 103 7.93 21.97 -16.22
CA ASN A 103 9.30 21.52 -15.96
C ASN A 103 9.56 20.04 -16.32
N THR A 104 8.58 19.29 -16.85
CA THR A 104 8.67 17.91 -17.37
C THR A 104 9.36 16.82 -16.53
N ASP A 105 9.89 17.10 -15.33
CA ASP A 105 10.79 16.16 -14.64
C ASP A 105 10.69 16.18 -13.11
N VAL A 106 9.47 16.29 -12.57
CA VAL A 106 9.22 16.15 -11.13
C VAL A 106 8.69 14.76 -10.80
N GLN A 107 9.38 13.72 -11.28
CA GLN A 107 9.25 12.41 -10.66
C GLN A 107 10.31 12.34 -9.57
N GLY A 108 9.87 12.50 -8.31
CA GLY A 108 10.74 12.35 -7.16
C GLY A 108 11.46 11.00 -7.25
N GLN A 109 12.80 11.04 -7.33
CA GLN A 109 13.59 9.82 -7.43
C GLN A 109 13.38 8.99 -6.17
N ARG A 110 12.88 7.77 -6.34
CA ARG A 110 12.92 6.78 -5.27
C ARG A 110 14.36 6.33 -5.07
N GLY A 111 14.72 6.03 -3.82
CA GLY A 111 16.00 5.39 -3.58
C GLY A 111 16.03 4.03 -4.27
N GLY A 112 17.07 3.73 -5.05
CA GLY A 112 17.11 2.56 -5.94
C GLY A 112 16.85 1.19 -5.28
N ARG A 113 17.01 1.08 -3.95
CA ARG A 113 16.58 -0.09 -3.17
C ARG A 113 15.06 -0.32 -3.19
N TYR A 114 14.26 0.74 -3.13
CA TYR A 114 12.80 0.60 -3.13
C TYR A 114 12.27 0.25 -4.51
N ASP A 115 12.96 0.70 -5.56
CA ASP A 115 12.63 0.34 -6.93
C ASP A 115 12.92 -1.13 -7.21
N CYS A 116 14.06 -1.65 -6.73
CA CYS A 116 14.37 -3.07 -6.90
C CYS A 116 13.38 -3.99 -6.17
N ILE A 117 12.97 -3.62 -4.95
CA ILE A 117 11.94 -4.35 -4.20
C ILE A 117 10.59 -4.27 -4.91
N THR A 118 10.18 -3.09 -5.37
CA THR A 118 8.92 -2.90 -6.10
C THR A 118 8.89 -3.75 -7.36
N ASN A 119 9.96 -3.73 -8.16
CA ASN A 119 10.09 -4.54 -9.37
C ASN A 119 10.05 -6.04 -9.07
N GLN A 120 10.66 -6.49 -7.98
CA GLN A 120 10.58 -7.88 -7.54
C GLN A 120 9.13 -8.27 -7.19
N ILE A 121 8.40 -7.41 -6.48
CA ILE A 121 7.00 -7.68 -6.11
C ILE A 121 6.10 -7.67 -7.36
N ILE A 122 6.30 -6.72 -8.28
CA ILE A 122 5.58 -6.68 -9.57
C ILE A 122 5.77 -8.00 -10.31
N SER A 123 7.02 -8.46 -10.45
CA SER A 123 7.32 -9.76 -11.07
C SER A 123 6.61 -10.92 -10.37
N ILE A 124 6.55 -10.95 -9.05
CA ILE A 124 5.83 -12.01 -8.30
C ILE A 124 4.33 -11.97 -8.60
N ILE A 125 3.75 -10.77 -8.67
CA ILE A 125 2.32 -10.57 -8.95
C ILE A 125 1.99 -11.01 -10.38
N GLU A 126 2.80 -10.62 -11.36
CA GLU A 126 2.60 -10.96 -12.78
C GLU A 126 2.81 -12.45 -13.06
N ASN A 127 3.79 -13.07 -12.39
CA ASN A 127 4.10 -14.49 -12.56
C ASN A 127 3.18 -15.42 -11.76
N ARG A 128 2.14 -14.92 -11.09
CA ARG A 128 1.10 -15.78 -10.50
C ARG A 128 0.32 -16.48 -11.62
N LYS A 129 0.78 -17.67 -12.02
CA LYS A 129 -0.01 -18.62 -12.81
C LYS A 129 -1.20 -19.08 -11.97
N ILE A 130 -2.35 -18.47 -12.24
CA ILE A 130 -3.64 -18.89 -11.68
C ILE A 130 -4.06 -20.16 -12.40
N CYS A 131 -4.34 -21.23 -11.65
CA CYS A 131 -4.91 -22.44 -12.24
C CYS A 131 -6.30 -22.11 -12.81
N PRO A 132 -6.57 -22.33 -14.10
CA PRO A 132 -7.92 -22.18 -14.64
C PRO A 132 -8.84 -23.20 -13.96
N ILE A 133 -10.05 -22.75 -13.63
CA ILE A 133 -11.13 -23.58 -13.05
C ILE A 133 -11.73 -24.44 -14.16
#